data_AF-A0A1Y1QZ99-F1
#
_entry.id   AF-A0A1Y1QZ99-F1
#
_cell.length_a   1.000
_cell.length_b   1.000
_cell.length_c   1.000
_cell.angle_alpha   90.00
_cell.angle_beta   90.00
_cell.angle_gamma   90.00
#
_symmetry.space_group_name_H-M   'P 1'
#
loop_
_entity.id
_entity.type
_entity.pdbx_description
1 polymer ?
#
loop_
_entity_poly.entity_id
_entity_poly.type
_entity_poly.pdbx_seq_one_letter_code
_entity_poly.pdbx_strand_id
1 'polypeptide(L)'
;MSAAVAQLYLLADPNGAGKSTLYRAAQQHSYGVVLLVVCLDEPERLLPRVLGRVREGGHGVPAQRVLSRYPRTLQNLIHAVRLADLALLYDTGTTSPDDISPPLLVATCRGQKTTVLAPDLPAWARQVLQVGQMPNV
;
A
#
# COMPACT_ATOMS: atom_id res chain seq x y z
N MET A 1 -30.30 12.26 5.57
CA MET A 1 -29.23 12.78 6.45
C MET A 1 -28.10 11.77 6.41
N SER A 2 -26.99 12.09 5.73
CA SER A 2 -25.83 11.18 5.64
C SER A 2 -25.08 11.25 6.97
N ALA A 3 -25.15 10.19 7.77
CA ALA A 3 -24.36 10.10 9.00
C ALA A 3 -22.87 10.15 8.62
N ALA A 4 -22.10 11.00 9.27
CA ALA A 4 -20.66 11.05 9.09
C ALA A 4 -20.07 9.71 9.54
N VAL A 5 -19.80 8.82 8.58
CA VAL A 5 -19.13 7.55 8.84
C VAL A 5 -17.71 7.88 9.26
N ALA A 6 -17.35 7.56 10.49
CA ALA A 6 -15.99 7.77 10.98
C ALA A 6 -15.01 6.93 10.14
N GLN A 7 -13.94 7.56 9.67
CA GLN A 7 -12.98 6.96 8.73
C GLN A 7 -11.70 6.56 9.45
N LEU A 8 -11.23 5.32 9.25
CA LEU A 8 -9.92 4.86 9.72
C LEU A 8 -8.98 4.66 8.54
N TYR A 9 -7.82 5.32 8.58
CA TYR A 9 -6.75 5.15 7.59
C TYR A 9 -5.74 4.10 8.08
N LEU A 10 -5.60 3.02 7.33
CA LEU A 10 -4.56 2.02 7.54
C LEU A 10 -3.47 2.20 6.50
N LEU A 11 -2.24 2.47 6.95
CA LEU A 11 -1.05 2.50 6.09
C LEU A 11 -0.38 1.12 6.12
N ALA A 12 -0.38 0.44 4.97
CA ALA A 12 0.26 -0.85 4.83
C ALA A 12 1.78 -0.71 4.63
N ASP A 13 2.52 -0.57 5.72
CA ASP A 13 3.99 -0.66 5.76
C ASP A 13 4.44 -2.09 6.12
N PRO A 14 5.58 -2.60 5.57
CA PRO A 14 6.11 -3.92 5.84
C PRO A 14 6.31 -4.30 7.31
N ASN A 15 6.18 -3.36 8.26
CA ASN A 15 6.31 -3.63 9.68
C ASN A 15 5.23 -4.51 10.35
N GLY A 16 4.22 -4.99 9.62
CA GLY A 16 3.47 -6.23 9.95
C GLY A 16 2.69 -6.35 11.28
N ALA A 17 2.83 -5.45 12.25
CA ALA A 17 2.15 -5.55 13.55
C ALA A 17 0.81 -4.81 13.57
N GLY A 18 -0.25 -5.46 14.08
CA GLY A 18 -1.50 -4.84 14.56
C GLY A 18 -2.54 -4.39 13.53
N LYS A 19 -2.19 -4.26 12.25
CA LYS A 19 -3.08 -3.65 11.23
C LYS A 19 -4.35 -4.46 10.95
N SER A 20 -4.26 -5.79 10.94
CA SER A 20 -5.43 -6.68 10.77
C SER A 20 -6.35 -6.68 11.99
N THR A 21 -5.81 -6.48 13.20
CA THR A 21 -6.60 -6.33 14.42
C THR A 21 -7.36 -5.01 14.42
N LEU A 22 -6.70 -3.91 14.04
CA LEU A 22 -7.33 -2.60 13.88
C LEU A 22 -8.43 -2.63 12.82
N TYR A 23 -8.18 -3.31 11.71
CA TYR A 23 -9.17 -3.52 10.66
C TYR A 23 -10.45 -4.19 11.21
N ARG A 24 -10.30 -5.32 11.92
CA ARG A 24 -11.45 -6.04 12.49
C ARG A 24 -12.19 -5.20 13.53
N ALA A 25 -11.46 -4.50 14.40
CA ALA A 25 -12.06 -3.61 15.39
C ALA A 25 -12.86 -2.48 14.72
N ALA A 26 -12.31 -1.85 13.67
CA ALA A 26 -12.98 -0.78 12.94
C ALA A 26 -14.30 -1.26 12.31
N GLN A 27 -14.30 -2.44 11.68
CA GLN A 27 -15.52 -3.03 11.13
C GLN A 27 -16.58 -3.29 12.22
N GLN A 28 -16.18 -3.79 13.39
CA GLN A 28 -17.11 -4.07 14.49
C GLN A 28 -17.73 -2.80 15.09
N HIS A 29 -17.07 -1.65 14.94
CA HIS A 29 -17.57 -0.36 15.44
C HIS A 29 -18.15 0.54 14.32
N SER A 30 -18.52 -0.04 13.18
CA SER A 30 -19.16 0.67 12.05
C SER A 30 -18.35 1.82 11.45
N TYR A 31 -17.01 1.74 11.54
CA TYR A 31 -16.12 2.67 10.84
C TYR A 31 -15.99 2.26 9.37
N GLY A 32 -15.91 3.27 8.50
CA GLY A 32 -15.44 3.07 7.13
C GLY A 32 -13.93 2.95 7.13
N VAL A 33 -13.40 1.89 6.51
CA VAL A 33 -11.96 1.62 6.45
C VAL A 33 -11.41 2.04 5.09
N VAL A 34 -10.49 3.00 5.14
CA VAL A 34 -9.68 3.41 3.98
C VAL A 34 -8.28 2.83 4.11
N LEU A 35 -7.89 1.98 3.16
CA LEU A 35 -6.55 1.40 3.10
C LEU A 35 -5.69 2.22 2.14
N LEU A 36 -4.61 2.80 2.65
CA LEU A 36 -3.59 3.46 1.85
C LEU A 36 -2.42 2.49 1.64
N VAL A 37 -2.21 2.09 0.39
CA VAL A 37 -1.11 1.21 -0.01
C VAL A 37 -0.07 2.04 -0.73
N VAL A 38 1.17 1.99 -0.27
CA VAL A 38 2.31 2.67 -0.91
C VAL A 38 3.39 1.63 -1.15
N CYS A 39 3.70 1.35 -2.42
CA CYS A 39 4.65 0.31 -2.81
C CYS A 39 5.47 0.75 -4.04
N LEU A 40 6.39 -0.11 -4.46
CA LEU A 40 7.25 0.04 -5.64
C LEU A 40 7.76 -1.34 -6.08
N ASP A 41 8.26 -1.45 -7.30
CA ASP A 41 8.70 -2.75 -7.82
C ASP A 41 10.05 -3.19 -7.21
N GLU A 42 10.98 -2.26 -6.94
CA GLU A 42 12.30 -2.57 -6.36
C GLU A 42 12.38 -2.24 -4.85
N PRO A 43 12.14 -3.20 -3.92
CA PRO A 43 12.13 -2.93 -2.49
C PRO A 43 13.47 -2.44 -1.93
N GLU A 44 14.59 -2.66 -2.62
CA GLU A 44 15.92 -2.15 -2.27
C GLU A 44 15.94 -0.61 -2.19
N ARG A 45 15.09 0.06 -2.96
CA ARG A 45 14.94 1.53 -2.94
C ARG A 45 14.26 2.05 -1.67
N LEU A 46 13.70 1.18 -0.83
CA LEU A 46 13.27 1.53 0.52
C LEU A 46 14.44 1.73 1.48
N LEU A 47 15.60 1.09 1.24
CA LEU A 47 16.72 1.12 2.18
C LEU A 47 17.31 2.52 2.35
N PRO A 48 17.58 3.30 1.27
CA PRO A 48 18.01 4.69 1.42
C PRO A 48 16.97 5.56 2.12
N ARG A 49 15.67 5.31 1.91
CA ARG A 49 14.57 6.04 2.60
C ARG A 49 14.59 5.78 4.11
N VAL A 50 14.81 4.53 4.53
CA VAL A 50 14.98 4.19 5.95
C VAL A 50 16.20 4.88 6.54
N LEU A 51 17.34 4.87 5.82
CA LEU A 51 18.55 5.56 6.27
C LEU A 51 18.35 7.08 6.40
N GLY A 52 17.65 7.70 5.44
CA GLY A 52 17.28 9.12 5.49
C GLY A 52 16.49 9.45 6.77
N ARG A 53 15.42 8.69 7.05
CA ARG A 53 14.61 8.88 8.26
C ARG A 53 15.42 8.70 9.55
N VAL A 54 16.37 7.76 9.57
CA VAL A 54 17.24 7.57 10.74
C VAL A 54 18.13 8.79 10.97
N ARG A 55 18.67 9.40 9.92
CA ARG A 55 19.44 10.66 10.01
C ARG A 55 18.59 11.81 10.55
N GLU A 56 17.29 11.81 10.25
CA GLU A 56 16.31 12.78 10.76
C GLU A 56 15.82 12.47 12.18
N GLY A 57 16.40 11.47 12.87
CA GLY A 57 16.09 11.13 14.26
C GLY A 57 15.04 10.03 14.44
N GLY A 58 14.61 9.36 13.36
CA GLY A 58 13.69 8.23 13.43
C GLY A 58 14.33 6.90 13.83
N HIS A 59 13.50 5.87 14.07
CA HIS A 59 13.99 4.52 14.38
C HIS A 59 14.47 3.78 13.12
N GLY A 60 15.65 3.16 13.24
CA GLY A 60 16.24 2.33 12.20
C GLY A 60 15.65 0.94 12.15
N VAL A 61 15.48 0.41 10.94
CA VAL A 61 15.06 -0.97 10.70
C VAL A 61 16.18 -1.65 9.89
N PRO A 62 16.72 -2.80 10.32
CA PRO A 62 17.76 -3.50 9.57
C PRO A 62 17.31 -3.79 8.14
N ALA A 63 18.18 -3.57 7.15
CA ALA A 63 17.85 -3.73 5.73
C ALA A 63 17.28 -5.11 5.41
N GLN A 64 17.89 -6.17 5.92
CA GLN A 64 17.43 -7.55 5.75
C GLN A 64 15.99 -7.74 6.26
N ARG A 65 15.60 -7.06 7.33
CA ARG A 65 14.23 -7.10 7.88
C ARG A 65 13.24 -6.39 6.96
N VAL A 66 13.64 -5.27 6.34
CA VAL A 66 12.81 -4.57 5.36
C VAL A 66 12.54 -5.47 4.16
N LEU A 67 13.61 -6.01 3.56
CA LEU A 67 13.50 -6.84 2.35
C LEU A 67 12.76 -8.16 2.60
N SER A 68 13.07 -8.87 3.68
CA SER A 68 12.43 -10.16 4.00
C SER A 68 10.92 -10.04 4.29
N ARG A 69 10.44 -8.86 4.71
CA ARG A 69 9.01 -8.63 4.99
C ARG A 69 8.24 -8.18 3.76
N TYR A 70 8.91 -7.71 2.72
CA TYR A 70 8.25 -7.15 1.54
C TYR A 70 7.34 -8.17 0.83
N PRO A 71 7.78 -9.40 0.53
CA PRO A 71 6.91 -10.40 -0.11
C PRO A 71 5.67 -10.73 0.73
N ARG A 72 5.85 -10.88 2.04
CA ARG A 72 4.74 -11.13 2.98
C ARG A 72 3.75 -9.95 3.01
N THR A 73 4.26 -8.73 2.84
CA THR A 73 3.42 -7.52 2.78
C THR A 73 2.53 -7.55 1.56
N LEU A 74 3.09 -7.87 0.39
CA LEU A 74 2.31 -8.03 -0.85
C LEU A 74 1.26 -9.15 -0.71
N GLN A 75 1.62 -10.28 -0.09
CA GLN A 75 0.66 -11.35 0.20
C GLN A 75 -0.51 -10.90 1.09
N ASN A 76 -0.22 -10.16 2.16
CA ASN A 76 -1.27 -9.62 3.03
C ASN A 76 -2.15 -8.61 2.28
N LEU A 77 -1.56 -7.82 1.38
CA LEU A 77 -2.26 -6.81 0.60
C LEU A 77 -3.28 -7.40 -0.36
N ILE A 78 -3.02 -8.57 -0.96
CA ILE A 78 -3.99 -9.28 -1.84
C ILE A 78 -5.35 -9.41 -1.15
N HIS A 79 -5.36 -9.71 0.15
CA HIS A 79 -6.59 -9.80 0.94
C HIS A 79 -7.06 -8.43 1.43
N ALA A 80 -6.16 -7.60 1.97
CA ALA A 80 -6.52 -6.35 2.62
C ALA A 80 -7.24 -5.36 1.68
N VAL A 81 -6.82 -5.27 0.41
CA VAL A 81 -7.45 -4.36 -0.58
C VAL A 81 -8.90 -4.73 -0.91
N ARG A 82 -9.29 -5.99 -0.68
CA ARG A 82 -10.66 -6.49 -0.90
C ARG A 82 -11.53 -6.39 0.33
N LEU A 83 -10.91 -6.31 1.51
CA LEU A 83 -11.63 -6.14 2.76
C LEU A 83 -12.04 -4.66 2.93
N ALA A 84 -11.14 -3.72 2.70
CA ALA A 84 -11.39 -2.29 2.90
C ALA A 84 -12.57 -1.73 2.06
N ASP A 85 -13.30 -0.77 2.63
CA ASP A 85 -14.37 -0.04 1.94
C ASP A 85 -13.83 0.77 0.75
N LEU A 86 -12.61 1.29 0.92
CA LEU A 86 -11.83 1.93 -0.13
C LEU A 86 -10.35 1.60 0.05
N ALA A 87 -9.70 1.04 -0.97
CA ALA A 87 -8.25 0.96 -1.04
C ALA A 87 -7.73 1.91 -2.13
N LEU A 88 -6.69 2.67 -1.80
CA LEU A 88 -5.97 3.56 -2.70
C LEU A 88 -4.54 3.02 -2.84
N LEU A 89 -4.14 2.68 -4.07
CA LEU A 89 -2.84 2.09 -4.37
C LEU A 89 -1.95 3.15 -5.02
N TYR A 90 -0.90 3.56 -4.30
CA TYR A 90 0.10 4.52 -4.74
C TYR A 90 1.43 3.84 -5.06
N ASP A 91 1.95 4.14 -6.25
CA ASP A 91 3.29 3.76 -6.66
C ASP A 91 4.29 4.88 -6.37
N THR A 92 5.47 4.51 -5.88
CA THR A 92 6.59 5.43 -5.66
C THR A 92 7.85 5.00 -6.40
N GLY A 93 7.68 4.12 -7.40
CA GLY A 93 8.74 3.56 -8.23
C GLY A 93 9.22 4.54 -9.30
N THR A 94 8.42 5.51 -9.72
CA THR A 94 8.84 6.54 -10.68
C THR A 94 9.73 7.63 -10.07
N THR A 95 9.84 7.68 -8.74
CA THR A 95 10.57 8.70 -7.98
C THR A 95 12.06 8.36 -7.90
N SER A 96 12.93 9.00 -8.70
CA SER A 96 14.39 8.95 -8.50
C SER A 96 14.75 9.37 -7.07
N PRO A 97 15.82 8.86 -6.43
CA PRO A 97 16.23 9.29 -5.09
C PRO A 97 16.38 10.81 -4.93
N ASP A 98 16.70 11.50 -6.03
CA ASP A 98 16.92 12.95 -6.10
C ASP A 98 15.70 13.74 -6.62
N ASP A 99 14.63 13.05 -7.02
CA ASP A 99 13.46 13.68 -7.61
C ASP A 99 12.28 13.60 -6.64
N ILE A 100 11.68 14.74 -6.30
CA ILE A 100 10.52 14.81 -5.39
C ILE A 100 9.25 14.61 -6.24
N SER A 101 9.17 13.48 -6.93
CA SER A 101 7.97 13.09 -7.67
C SER A 101 6.94 12.52 -6.68
N PRO A 102 5.71 13.07 -6.64
CA PRO A 102 4.68 12.60 -5.72
C PRO A 102 4.29 11.14 -6.03
N PRO A 103 3.86 10.36 -5.03
CA PRO A 103 3.34 9.03 -5.25
C PRO A 103 2.20 9.04 -6.28
N LEU A 104 2.27 8.18 -7.30
CA LEU A 104 1.28 8.07 -8.35
C LEU A 104 0.15 7.13 -7.92
N LEU A 105 -1.10 7.60 -7.93
CA LEU A 105 -2.26 6.71 -7.69
C LEU A 105 -2.48 5.82 -8.92
N VAL A 106 -2.13 4.54 -8.81
CA VAL A 106 -2.19 3.58 -9.94
C VAL A 106 -3.50 2.81 -10.01
N ALA A 107 -4.19 2.64 -8.88
CA ALA A 107 -5.49 1.96 -8.83
C ALA A 107 -6.29 2.31 -7.58
N THR A 108 -7.60 2.06 -7.65
CA THR A 108 -8.50 2.08 -6.48
C THR A 108 -9.31 0.80 -6.42
N CYS A 109 -9.66 0.37 -5.20
CA CYS A 109 -10.59 -0.74 -4.96
C CYS A 109 -11.73 -0.28 -4.05
N ARG A 110 -12.95 -0.68 -4.37
CA ARG A 110 -14.12 -0.59 -3.49
C ARG A 110 -14.76 -1.96 -3.41
N GLY A 111 -14.47 -2.70 -2.33
CA GLY A 111 -14.77 -4.13 -2.25
C GLY A 111 -14.13 -4.91 -3.42
N GLN A 112 -14.97 -5.59 -4.20
CA GLN A 112 -14.52 -6.38 -5.37
C GLN A 112 -14.27 -5.54 -6.62
N LYS A 113 -14.78 -4.30 -6.68
CA LYS A 113 -14.61 -3.44 -7.85
C LYS A 113 -13.21 -2.83 -7.84
N THR A 114 -12.47 -3.03 -8.93
CA THR A 114 -11.16 -2.42 -9.18
C THR A 114 -11.26 -1.39 -10.29
N THR A 115 -10.63 -0.23 -10.10
CA THR A 115 -10.44 0.78 -11.15
C THR A 115 -8.96 1.05 -11.29
N VAL A 116 -8.39 0.66 -12.41
CA VAL A 116 -7.00 0.95 -12.80
C VAL A 116 -6.96 2.38 -13.37
N LEU A 117 -5.99 3.17 -12.92
CA LEU A 117 -5.84 4.59 -13.26
C LEU A 117 -4.55 4.88 -14.02
N ALA A 118 -3.52 4.06 -13.84
CA ALA A 118 -2.28 4.16 -14.61
C ALA A 118 -2.37 3.32 -15.90
N PRO A 119 -1.79 3.79 -17.03
CA PRO A 119 -1.73 3.02 -18.27
C PRO A 119 -0.89 1.75 -18.08
N ASP A 120 0.25 1.88 -17.42
CA ASP A 120 1.11 0.77 -17.02
C ASP A 120 1.04 0.56 -15.52
N LEU A 121 0.41 -0.55 -15.12
CA LEU A 121 0.32 -0.91 -13.72
C LEU A 121 1.64 -1.53 -13.25
N PRO A 122 2.26 -1.08 -12.14
CA PRO A 122 3.50 -1.68 -11.64
C PRO A 122 3.30 -3.15 -11.25
N ALA A 123 4.39 -3.93 -11.26
CA ALA A 123 4.32 -5.37 -11.04
C ALA A 123 3.75 -5.74 -9.67
N TRP A 124 4.13 -5.01 -8.62
CA TRP A 124 3.58 -5.19 -7.27
C TRP A 124 2.06 -4.99 -7.24
N ALA A 125 1.55 -4.00 -7.99
CA ALA A 125 0.12 -3.69 -8.01
C ALA A 125 -0.65 -4.73 -8.82
N ARG A 126 -0.10 -5.23 -9.94
CA ARG A 126 -0.67 -6.38 -10.66
C ARG A 126 -0.80 -7.60 -9.75
N GLN A 127 0.25 -7.89 -8.99
CA GLN A 127 0.25 -8.98 -8.02
C GLN A 127 -0.83 -8.78 -6.94
N VAL A 128 -0.92 -7.59 -6.34
CA VAL A 128 -1.90 -7.30 -5.28
C VAL A 128 -3.34 -7.37 -5.82
N LEU A 129 -3.58 -6.83 -7.01
CA LEU A 129 -4.92 -6.78 -7.60
C LEU A 129 -5.36 -8.10 -8.27
N GLN A 130 -4.42 -9.02 -8.49
CA GLN A 130 -4.63 -10.29 -9.22
C GLN A 130 -5.14 -10.05 -10.65
N VAL A 131 -4.63 -9.01 -11.31
CA VAL A 131 -4.98 -8.67 -12.70
C VAL A 131 -3.87 -9.22 -13.61
N GLY A 132 -4.25 -10.10 -14.54
CA GLY A 132 -3.33 -10.61 -15.57
C GLY A 132 -2.86 -9.49 -16.51
N GLN A 133 -1.72 -9.65 -17.16
CA GLN A 133 -1.31 -8.74 -18.24
C GLN A 133 -2.44 -8.69 -19.28
N MET A 134 -3.03 -7.53 -19.49
CA MET A 134 -3.84 -7.35 -20.69
C MET A 134 -2.88 -7.40 -21.87
N PRO A 135 -3.07 -8.29 -22.86
CA PRO A 135 -2.27 -8.24 -24.07
C PRO A 135 -2.54 -6.89 -24.74
N ASN A 136 -1.47 -6.19 -25.12
CA ASN A 136 -1.57 -5.06 -26.04
C ASN A 136 -2.32 -5.53 -27.28
N VAL A 137 -3.48 -4.91 -27.56
CA VAL A 137 -4.16 -4.99 -28.86
C VAL A 137 -3.47 -4.02 -29.81
#